data_AF-A0A0N4THY2-F1
#
_entry.id   AF-A0A0N4THY2-F1
#
_cell.length_a   1.000
_cell.length_b   1.000
_cell.length_c   1.000
_cell.angle_alpha   90.00
_cell.angle_beta   90.00
_cell.angle_gamma   90.00
#
_symmetry.space_group_name_H-M   'P 1'
#
loop_
_entity.id
_entity.type
_entity.pdbx_description
1 polymer ?
#
loop_
_entity_poly.entity_id
_entity_poly.type
_entity_poly.pdbx_seq_one_letter_code
_entity_poly.pdbx_strand_id
1 'polypeptide(L)'
;MSATIIRPAKKKLEALLKEIQEMDLTPSEQMLTREETRQQHEAQKRIIEEKIMRLKLHIGTLETINTNWVQCIQHVPATNRKEEEDKYAKMVEDKRGILNLVSEGEEVIITLSMYMNDSELVIQRLKEGEIKE
;
A
#
# COMPACT_ATOMS: atom_id res chain seq x y z
N MET A 1 -14.97 0.71 20.88
CA MET A 1 -13.76 1.45 20.43
C MET A 1 -14.16 2.79 19.84
N SER A 2 -13.47 3.88 20.16
CA SER A 2 -13.86 5.21 19.68
C SER A 2 -13.54 5.39 18.19
N ALA A 3 -14.48 5.94 17.41
CA ALA A 3 -14.30 6.35 16.02
C ALA A 3 -13.09 7.28 15.80
N THR A 4 -12.55 7.86 16.88
CA THR A 4 -11.38 8.75 16.89
C THR A 4 -10.07 8.07 16.45
N ILE A 5 -9.89 6.76 16.66
CA ILE A 5 -8.62 6.05 16.33
C ILE A 5 -8.63 5.50 14.89
N ILE A 6 -9.80 5.16 14.36
CA ILE A 6 -9.96 4.48 13.06
C ILE A 6 -9.86 5.46 11.89
N ARG A 7 -10.47 6.66 12.02
CA ARG A 7 -10.51 7.67 10.96
C ARG A 7 -9.12 8.10 10.46
N PRO A 8 -8.11 8.31 11.32
CA PRO A 8 -6.79 8.72 10.87
C PRO A 8 -6.09 7.68 10.00
N ALA A 9 -6.12 6.40 10.38
CA ALA A 9 -5.44 5.33 9.64
C ALA A 9 -6.08 5.10 8.26
N LYS A 10 -7.42 5.05 8.21
CA LYS A 10 -8.18 4.93 6.96
C LYS A 10 -7.84 6.07 5.99
N LYS A 11 -7.93 7.33 6.44
CA LYS A 11 -7.63 8.50 5.60
C LYS A 11 -6.19 8.52 5.09
N LYS A 12 -5.22 8.08 5.90
CA LYS A 12 -3.81 8.00 5.49
C LYS A 12 -3.59 6.98 4.38
N LEU A 13 -4.22 5.81 4.48
CA LEU A 13 -4.14 4.80 3.43
C LEU A 13 -4.81 5.30 2.14
N GLU A 14 -6.00 5.88 2.23
CA GLU A 14 -6.70 6.44 1.07
C GLU A 14 -5.89 7.54 0.36
N ALA A 15 -5.25 8.43 1.12
CA ALA A 15 -4.41 9.47 0.56
C ALA A 15 -3.16 8.90 -0.11
N LEU A 16 -2.54 7.87 0.49
CA LEU A 16 -1.37 7.21 -0.08
C LEU A 16 -1.70 6.44 -1.36
N LEU A 17 -2.84 5.74 -1.41
CA LEU A 17 -3.31 5.07 -2.63
C LEU A 17 -3.52 6.07 -3.77
N LYS A 18 -4.12 7.22 -3.46
CA LYS A 18 -4.28 8.31 -4.44
C LYS A 18 -2.94 8.88 -4.90
N GLU A 19 -2.02 9.12 -3.97
CA GLU A 19 -0.67 9.59 -4.29
C GLU A 19 0.02 8.63 -5.26
N ILE A 20 -0.07 7.31 -5.01
CA ILE A 20 0.53 6.28 -5.87
C ILE A 20 -0.14 6.21 -7.25
N GLN A 21 -1.46 6.37 -7.32
CA GLN A 21 -2.17 6.40 -8.59
C GLN A 21 -1.75 7.58 -9.48
N GLU A 22 -1.36 8.70 -8.88
CA GLU A 22 -0.88 9.90 -9.56
C GLU A 22 0.62 9.84 -9.90
N MET A 23 1.34 8.81 -9.42
CA MET A 23 2.76 8.63 -9.75
C MET A 23 2.93 8.13 -11.18
N ASP A 24 3.80 8.80 -11.93
CA ASP A 24 4.29 8.26 -13.20
C ASP A 24 5.39 7.24 -12.93
N LEU A 25 5.05 5.96 -13.13
CA LEU A 25 5.98 4.83 -13.04
C LEU A 25 6.47 4.37 -14.42
N THR A 26 6.03 5.03 -15.49
CA THR A 26 6.44 4.65 -16.84
C THR A 26 7.89 5.02 -17.11
N PRO A 27 8.66 4.18 -17.82
CA PRO A 27 9.98 4.54 -18.27
C PRO A 27 9.91 5.77 -19.18
N SER A 28 10.75 6.76 -18.94
CA SER A 28 10.85 7.93 -19.83
C SER A 28 11.34 7.48 -21.21
N GLU A 29 10.60 7.82 -22.28
CA GLU A 29 11.01 7.57 -23.67
C GLU A 29 12.14 8.51 -24.15
N GLN A 30 12.67 9.36 -23.27
CA GLN A 30 13.76 10.27 -23.59
C GLN A 30 15.04 9.48 -23.87
N MET A 31 15.82 9.97 -24.84
CA MET A 31 17.16 9.43 -25.10
C MET A 31 18.11 9.86 -23.98
N LEU A 32 18.17 9.03 -22.92
CA LEU A 32 19.07 9.20 -21.79
C LEU A 32 20.38 8.45 -22.03
N THR A 33 21.45 8.94 -21.42
CA THR A 33 22.69 8.17 -21.31
C THR A 33 22.48 6.95 -20.42
N ARG A 34 23.42 6.00 -20.52
CA ARG A 34 23.45 4.79 -19.69
C ARG A 34 23.41 5.12 -18.19
N GLU A 35 24.22 6.09 -17.78
CA GLU A 35 24.33 6.49 -16.37
C GLU A 35 23.09 7.22 -15.89
N GLU A 36 22.51 8.11 -16.69
CA GLU A 36 21.24 8.78 -16.37
C GLU A 36 20.10 7.76 -16.23
N THR A 37 20.05 6.76 -17.12
CA THR A 37 19.08 5.66 -17.06
C THR A 37 19.24 4.86 -15.76
N ARG A 38 20.47 4.53 -15.38
CA ARG A 38 20.76 3.82 -14.12
C ARG A 38 20.31 4.63 -12.91
N GLN A 39 20.68 5.91 -12.85
CA GLN A 39 20.30 6.80 -11.75
C GLN A 39 18.78 6.97 -11.63
N GLN A 40 18.08 7.07 -12.76
CA GLN A 40 16.62 7.15 -12.79
C GLN A 40 15.99 5.90 -12.17
N HIS A 41 16.39 4.70 -12.59
CA HIS A 41 15.86 3.46 -12.02
C HIS A 41 16.22 3.29 -10.53
N GLU A 42 17.41 3.71 -10.11
CA GLU A 42 17.79 3.73 -8.69
C GLU A 42 16.95 4.70 -7.86
N ALA A 43 16.59 5.87 -8.41
CA ALA A 43 15.67 6.81 -7.77
C ALA A 43 14.25 6.25 -7.71
N GLN A 44 13.75 5.70 -8.81
CA GLN A 44 12.43 5.09 -8.89
C GLN A 44 12.29 3.94 -7.88
N LYS A 45 13.30 3.07 -7.78
CA LYS A 45 13.32 1.96 -6.81
C LYS A 45 13.20 2.48 -5.38
N ARG A 46 13.98 3.50 -4.99
CA ARG A 46 13.92 4.09 -3.65
C ARG A 46 12.55 4.68 -3.32
N ILE A 47 11.92 5.34 -4.30
CA ILE A 47 10.57 5.89 -4.12
C ILE A 47 9.56 4.74 -3.93
N ILE A 48 9.63 3.71 -4.77
CA ILE A 48 8.73 2.55 -4.67
C ILE A 48 8.89 1.83 -3.33
N GLU A 49 10.13 1.61 -2.87
CA GLU A 49 10.42 1.00 -1.56
C GLU A 49 9.78 1.80 -0.42
N GLU A 50 9.87 3.13 -0.44
CA GLU A 50 9.21 4.02 0.53
C GLU A 50 7.69 3.86 0.54
N LYS A 51 7.07 3.81 -0.65
CA LYS A 51 5.62 3.62 -0.80
C LYS A 51 5.17 2.28 -0.24
N ILE A 52 5.87 1.19 -0.58
CA ILE A 52 5.58 -0.15 -0.06
C ILE A 52 5.67 -0.17 1.47
N MET A 53 6.71 0.44 2.06
CA MET A 53 6.86 0.50 3.51
C MET A 53 5.68 1.23 4.18
N ARG A 54 5.24 2.36 3.63
CA ARG A 54 4.11 3.11 4.17
C ARG A 54 2.77 2.40 4.00
N LEU A 55 2.56 1.73 2.86
CA LEU A 55 1.37 0.89 2.66
C LEU A 55 1.30 -0.21 3.72
N LYS A 56 2.39 -0.97 3.90
CA LYS A 56 2.47 -2.03 4.91
C LYS A 56 2.17 -1.51 6.32
N LEU A 57 2.69 -0.33 6.68
CA LEU A 57 2.42 0.30 7.97
C LEU A 57 0.92 0.60 8.18
N HIS A 58 0.28 1.22 7.19
CA HIS A 58 -1.13 1.61 7.31
C HIS A 58 -2.07 0.42 7.22
N ILE A 59 -1.77 -0.57 6.37
CA ILE A 59 -2.49 -1.85 6.30
C ILE A 59 -2.41 -2.57 7.64
N GLY A 60 -1.22 -2.79 8.19
CA GLY A 60 -1.06 -3.49 9.48
C GLY A 60 -1.77 -2.77 10.64
N THR A 61 -1.81 -1.44 10.62
CA THR A 61 -2.60 -0.66 11.59
C THR A 61 -4.10 -0.94 11.45
N LEU A 62 -4.62 -0.98 10.22
CA LEU A 62 -6.02 -1.24 9.93
C LEU A 62 -6.43 -2.69 10.24
N GLU A 63 -5.57 -3.67 9.95
CA GLU A 63 -5.77 -5.08 10.33
C GLU A 63 -5.83 -5.26 11.85
N THR A 64 -4.94 -4.56 12.58
CA THR A 64 -4.96 -4.56 14.05
C THR A 64 -6.26 -3.98 14.59
N ILE A 65 -6.71 -2.85 14.03
CA ILE A 65 -8.00 -2.23 14.39
C ILE A 65 -9.16 -3.18 14.08
N ASN A 66 -9.15 -3.83 12.92
CA ASN A 66 -10.20 -4.77 12.52
C ASN A 66 -10.27 -5.96 13.49
N THR A 67 -9.12 -6.56 13.80
CA THR A 67 -9.00 -7.66 14.78
C THR A 67 -9.54 -7.25 16.15
N ASN A 68 -9.15 -6.07 16.64
CA ASN A 68 -9.63 -5.55 17.91
C ASN A 68 -11.15 -5.31 17.90
N TRP A 69 -11.75 -4.95 16.76
CA TRP A 69 -13.20 -4.74 16.65
C TRP A 69 -13.94 -6.07 16.75
N VAL A 70 -13.51 -7.07 15.99
CA VAL A 70 -14.07 -8.41 16.07
C VAL A 70 -13.99 -8.95 17.50
N GLN A 71 -12.85 -8.78 18.17
CA GLN A 71 -12.69 -9.15 19.58
C GLN A 71 -13.64 -8.38 20.50
N CYS A 72 -13.80 -7.05 20.32
CA CYS A 72 -14.76 -6.27 21.10
C CYS A 72 -16.20 -6.81 20.96
N ILE A 73 -16.63 -7.13 19.73
CA ILE A 73 -17.98 -7.66 19.46
C ILE A 73 -18.21 -8.99 20.18
N GLN A 74 -17.20 -9.86 20.23
CA GLN A 74 -17.30 -11.14 20.93
C GLN A 74 -17.49 -10.98 22.44
N HIS A 75 -16.89 -9.94 23.03
CA HIS A 75 -16.88 -9.70 24.48
C HIS A 75 -18.00 -8.77 24.98
N VAL A 76 -18.75 -8.10 24.10
CA VAL A 76 -19.91 -7.32 24.55
C VAL A 76 -21.07 -8.22 25.02
N PRO A 77 -21.92 -7.74 25.94
CA PRO A 77 -23.13 -8.44 26.36
C PRO A 77 -24.02 -8.81 25.17
N ALA A 78 -24.69 -9.96 25.24
CA ALA A 78 -25.56 -10.45 24.16
C ALA A 78 -26.66 -9.46 23.75
N THR A 79 -27.13 -8.63 24.69
CA THR A 79 -28.12 -7.57 24.45
C THR A 79 -27.62 -6.49 23.48
N ASN A 80 -26.31 -6.27 23.41
CA ASN A 80 -25.68 -5.22 22.59
C ASN A 80 -24.94 -5.81 21.38
N ARG A 81 -24.68 -7.12 21.38
CA ARG A 81 -23.88 -7.80 20.35
C ARG A 81 -24.44 -7.60 18.94
N LYS A 82 -25.75 -7.79 18.77
CA LYS A 82 -26.41 -7.65 17.46
C LYS A 82 -26.21 -6.25 16.85
N GLU A 83 -26.30 -5.21 17.67
CA GLU A 83 -26.08 -3.83 17.22
C GLU A 83 -24.63 -3.60 16.76
N GLU A 84 -23.66 -4.15 17.49
CA GLU A 84 -22.24 -4.04 17.12
C GLU A 84 -21.88 -4.89 15.89
N GLU A 85 -22.50 -6.07 15.73
CA GLU A 85 -22.41 -6.90 14.52
C GLU A 85 -22.99 -6.16 13.31
N ASP A 86 -24.17 -5.54 13.43
CA ASP A 86 -24.78 -4.76 12.35
C ASP A 86 -23.92 -3.55 11.95
N LYS A 87 -23.26 -2.88 12.91
CA LYS A 87 -22.30 -1.79 12.64
C LYS A 87 -21.07 -2.32 11.88
N TYR A 88 -20.57 -3.48 12.27
CA TYR A 88 -19.43 -4.11 11.60
C TYR A 88 -19.79 -4.56 10.18
N ALA A 89 -20.94 -5.19 9.98
CA ALA A 89 -21.44 -5.58 8.66
C ALA A 89 -21.52 -4.38 7.71
N LYS A 90 -22.07 -3.25 8.17
CA LYS A 90 -22.07 -2.00 7.39
C LYS A 90 -20.68 -1.50 7.03
N MET A 91 -19.69 -1.69 7.91
CA MET A 91 -18.29 -1.34 7.62
C MET A 91 -17.68 -2.26 6.56
N VAL A 92 -18.01 -3.55 6.58
CA VAL A 92 -17.56 -4.54 5.57
C VAL A 92 -18.18 -4.27 4.20
N GLU A 93 -19.47 -3.93 4.15
CA GLU A 93 -20.20 -3.64 2.91
C GLU A 93 -19.84 -2.29 2.28
N ASP A 94 -19.26 -1.35 3.06
CA ASP A 94 -18.75 -0.09 2.53
C ASP A 94 -17.63 -0.35 1.51
N LYS A 95 -17.76 0.18 0.29
CA LYS A 95 -16.71 0.11 -0.75
C LYS A 95 -15.38 0.71 -0.29
N ARG A 96 -15.43 1.69 0.62
CA ARG A 96 -14.26 2.28 1.27
C ARG A 96 -14.07 1.73 2.68
N GLY A 97 -14.70 0.62 3.00
CA GLY A 97 -14.56 -0.13 4.25
C GLY A 97 -13.11 -0.56 4.49
N ILE A 98 -12.78 -0.88 5.74
CA ILE A 98 -11.41 -1.21 6.13
C ILE A 98 -10.88 -2.40 5.31
N LEU A 99 -11.68 -3.45 5.15
CA LEU A 99 -11.27 -4.67 4.44
C LEU A 99 -11.00 -4.41 2.96
N ASN A 100 -11.85 -3.62 2.31
CA ASN A 100 -11.67 -3.27 0.90
C ASN A 100 -10.41 -2.43 0.68
N LEU A 101 -10.13 -1.47 1.57
CA LEU A 101 -8.91 -0.66 1.51
C LEU A 101 -7.64 -1.47 1.80
N VAL A 102 -7.70 -2.44 2.72
CA VAL A 102 -6.59 -3.35 2.98
C VAL A 102 -6.29 -4.17 1.72
N SER A 103 -7.31 -4.79 1.12
CA SER A 103 -7.15 -5.56 -0.11
C SER A 103 -6.62 -4.73 -1.28
N GLU A 104 -7.15 -3.52 -1.49
CA GLU A 104 -6.63 -2.59 -2.52
C GLU A 104 -5.16 -2.24 -2.26
N GLY A 105 -4.80 -2.00 -0.99
CA GLY A 105 -3.42 -1.72 -0.61
C GLY A 105 -2.45 -2.88 -0.86
N GLU A 106 -2.89 -4.12 -0.64
CA GLU A 106 -2.09 -5.32 -0.94
C GLU A 106 -1.85 -5.48 -2.44
N GLU A 107 -2.88 -5.29 -3.27
CA GLU A 107 -2.75 -5.33 -4.74
C GLU A 107 -1.80 -4.24 -5.27
N VAL A 108 -1.85 -3.04 -4.68
CA VAL A 108 -0.90 -1.96 -5.00
C VAL A 108 0.53 -2.34 -4.59
N ILE A 109 0.73 -3.00 -3.43
CA ILE A 109 2.06 -3.50 -3.03
C ILE A 109 2.59 -4.51 -4.06
N ILE A 110 1.76 -5.42 -4.55
CA ILE A 110 2.15 -6.41 -5.57
C ILE A 110 2.61 -5.68 -6.83
N THR A 111 1.80 -4.76 -7.33
CA THR A 111 2.09 -3.97 -8.54
C THR A 111 3.40 -3.19 -8.40
N LEU A 112 3.56 -2.47 -7.28
CA LEU A 112 4.79 -1.73 -6.98
C LEU A 112 6.01 -2.65 -6.90
N SER A 113 5.87 -3.83 -6.31
CA SER A 113 6.96 -4.81 -6.22
C SER A 113 7.40 -5.29 -7.61
N MET A 114 6.48 -5.42 -8.57
CA MET A 114 6.82 -5.73 -9.95
C MET A 114 7.67 -4.62 -10.59
N TYR A 115 7.24 -3.36 -10.50
CA TYR A 115 8.01 -2.21 -11.01
C TYR A 115 9.40 -2.08 -10.37
N MET A 116 9.49 -2.37 -9.08
CA MET A 116 10.75 -2.37 -8.33
C MET A 116 11.71 -3.44 -8.88
N ASN A 117 11.21 -4.65 -9.15
CA ASN A 117 11.98 -5.75 -9.71
C ASN A 117 12.41 -5.45 -11.15
N ASP A 118 11.53 -4.87 -11.96
CA ASP A 118 11.87 -4.46 -13.34
C ASP A 118 12.99 -3.42 -13.34
N SER A 119 12.94 -2.44 -12.43
CA SER A 119 14.01 -1.45 -12.26
C SER A 119 15.33 -2.09 -11.83
N GLU A 120 15.28 -3.06 -10.92
CA GLU A 120 16.47 -3.82 -10.49
C GLU A 120 17.10 -4.58 -11.65
N LEU A 121 16.30 -5.22 -12.51
CA LEU A 121 16.78 -5.91 -13.70
C LEU A 121 17.48 -4.97 -14.68
N VAL A 122 16.93 -3.76 -14.90
CA VAL A 122 17.58 -2.76 -15.75
C VAL A 122 18.92 -2.34 -15.16
N ILE A 123 18.96 -2.02 -13.87
CA ILE A 123 20.20 -1.63 -13.17
C ILE A 123 21.27 -2.73 -13.29
N GLN A 124 20.90 -4.00 -13.13
CA GLN A 124 21.82 -5.13 -13.25
C GLN A 124 22.41 -5.25 -14.66
N ARG A 125 21.57 -5.20 -15.71
CA ARG A 125 22.05 -5.22 -17.11
C ARG A 125 22.97 -4.05 -17.41
N LEU A 126 22.63 -2.87 -16.89
CA LEU A 126 23.44 -1.66 -17.02
C LEU A 126 24.75 -1.72 -16.24
N LYS A 127 24.95 -2.62 -15.27
CA LYS A 127 26.25 -2.88 -14.63
C LYS A 127 27.04 -3.95 -15.39
N GLU A 128 26.38 -5.01 -15.85
CA GLU A 128 27.05 -6.11 -16.56
C GLU A 128 27.69 -5.68 -17.89
N GLY A 129 27.06 -4.76 -18.63
CA GLY A 129 27.67 -4.25 -19.85
C GLY A 129 28.84 -3.27 -19.61
N GLU A 130 29.13 -2.87 -18.36
CA GLU A 130 30.32 -2.05 -18.02
C GLU A 130 31.56 -2.94 -17.85
N ILE A 131 31.35 -4.23 -17.58
CA ILE A 131 32.42 -5.22 -17.38
C ILE A 131 32.96 -5.74 -18.73
N LYS A 132 32.21 -5.54 -19.82
CA LYS A 132 32.52 -6.06 -21.17
C LYS A 132 33.11 -5.01 -22.13
N GLU A 133 33.25 -3.77 -21.68
CA GLU A 133 33.80 -2.63 -22.45
C GLU A 133 35.16 -2.22 -21.87
#